data_AF-A0A8J2ZP28-F1
#
_entry.id   AF-A0A8J2ZP28-F1
#
_cell.length_a   1.000
_cell.length_b   1.000
_cell.length_c   1.000
_cell.angle_alpha   90.00
_cell.angle_beta   90.00
_cell.angle_gamma   90.00
#
_symmetry.space_group_name_H-M   'P 1'
#
loop_
_entity.id
_entity.type
_entity.pdbx_description
1 polymer ?
#
loop_
_entity_poly.entity_id
_entity_poly.type
_entity_poly.pdbx_seq_one_letter_code
_entity_poly.pdbx_strand_id
1 'polypeptide(L)' 'MNMGKLFIIIGIIFLMIGLVWNFIGRLPGDIQFKVGNVQVHFPIVTSIVVSIILTIVLSFFARFLK' A
#
# COMPACT_ATOMS: atom_id res chain seq x y z
N MET A 1 -24.51 -1.74 -3.84
CA MET A 1 -23.26 -1.91 -4.61
C MET A 1 -23.53 -2.80 -5.81
N ASN A 2 -23.19 -2.37 -7.03
CA ASN A 2 -23.25 -3.26 -8.19
C ASN A 2 -22.06 -4.21 -8.11
N MET A 3 -22.28 -5.53 -8.13
CA MET A 3 -21.24 -6.54 -7.88
C MET A 3 -19.99 -6.33 -8.76
N GLY A 4 -20.17 -5.90 -10.01
CA GLY A 4 -19.06 -5.60 -10.92
C GLY A 4 -18.12 -4.49 -10.42
N LYS A 5 -18.63 -3.43 -9.78
CA LYS A 5 -17.79 -2.36 -9.22
C LYS A 5 -16.95 -2.84 -8.03
N LEU A 6 -17.49 -3.77 -7.25
CA LEU A 6 -16.81 -4.38 -6.10
C LEU A 6 -15.58 -5.19 -6.56
N PHE A 7 -15.76 -6.01 -7.60
CA PHE A 7 -14.66 -6.78 -8.20
C PHE A 7 -13.57 -5.89 -8.81
N ILE A 8 -13.94 -4.79 -9.46
CA ILE A 8 -12.97 -3.83 -10.01
C ILE A 8 -12.11 -3.20 -8.90
N ILE A 9 -12.74 -2.78 -7.79
CA ILE A 9 -12.03 -2.19 -6.65
C ILE A 9 -11.06 -3.20 -6.02
N ILE A 10 -11.50 -4.44 -5.81
CA ILE A 10 -10.66 -5.52 -5.29
C ILE A 10 -9.47 -5.78 -6.22
N GLY A 11 -9.70 -5.82 -7.54
CA GLY A 11 -8.64 -6.01 -8.52
C GLY A 11 -7.58 -4.90 -8.48
N ILE A 12 -8.00 -3.63 -8.34
CA ILE A 12 -7.08 -2.49 -8.19
C ILE A 12 -6.27 -2.61 -6.91
N ILE A 13 -6.88 -2.98 -5.79
CA ILE A 13 -6.18 -3.16 -4.51
C ILE A 13 -5.11 -4.25 -4.65
N PHE A 14 -5.45 -5.40 -5.22
CA PHE A 14 -4.49 -6.49 -5.43
C PHE A 14 -3.34 -6.11 -6.37
N LEU A 15 -3.63 -5.34 -7.43
CA LEU A 15 -2.61 -4.84 -8.34
C LEU A 15 -1.62 -3.91 -7.62
N MET A 16 -2.13 -2.99 -6.80
CA MET A 16 -1.28 -2.08 -6.01
C MET A 16 -0.46 -2.83 -4.97
N ILE A 17 -1.02 -3.84 -4.31
CA ILE A 17 -0.29 -4.71 -3.38
C ILE A 17 0.84 -5.44 -4.14
N GLY A 18 0.56 -6.05 -5.29
CA GLY A 18 1.56 -6.76 -6.09
C GLY A 18 2.69 -5.85 -6.61
N LEU A 19 2.36 -4.59 -6.93
CA LEU A 19 3.32 -3.56 -7.30
C LEU A 19 4.24 -3.23 -6.12
N VAL A 20 3.67 -2.93 -4.95
CA VAL A 20 4.42 -2.60 -3.74
C VAL A 20 5.24 -3.79 -3.22
N TRP A 21 4.76 -5.03 -3.42
CA TRP A 21 5.44 -6.25 -2.98
C TRP A 21 6.83 -6.44 -3.61
N ASN A 22 7.00 -6.04 -4.87
CA ASN A 22 8.32 -6.08 -5.53
C ASN A 22 9.31 -5.06 -4.97
N PHE A 23 8.80 -3.99 -4.36
CA PHE A 23 9.60 -2.86 -3.89
C PHE A 23 9.86 -2.91 -2.37
N ILE A 24 9.14 -3.74 -1.62
CA ILE A 24 9.32 -3.94 -0.18
C ILE A 24 10.77 -4.34 0.14
N GLY A 25 11.47 -3.49 0.89
CA GLY A 25 12.86 -3.70 1.32
C GLY A 25 13.95 -3.28 0.32
N ARG A 26 13.61 -2.73 -0.86
CA ARG A 26 14.58 -2.22 -1.85
C ARG A 26 14.28 -0.81 -2.36
N LEU A 27 13.28 -0.12 -1.79
CA LEU A 27 12.99 1.27 -2.16
C LEU A 27 14.09 2.22 -1.68
N PRO A 28 14.68 3.04 -2.58
CA PRO A 28 15.53 4.14 -2.15
C PRO A 28 14.69 5.11 -1.31
N GLY A 29 14.94 5.15 0.00
CA GLY A 29 14.17 5.93 0.97
C GLY A 29 13.67 5.13 2.18
N ASP A 30 13.66 3.79 2.11
CA ASP A 30 13.49 2.95 3.30
C ASP A 30 14.78 2.99 4.14
N ILE A 31 14.68 3.45 5.39
CA ILE A 31 15.85 3.61 6.26
C ILE A 31 16.20 2.23 6.82
N GLN A 32 17.31 1.66 6.34
CA GLN A 32 17.87 0.43 6.86
C GLN A 32 19.04 0.76 7.79
N PHE A 33 18.82 0.67 9.09
CA PHE A 33 19.89 0.79 10.08
C PHE A 33 20.46 -0.60 10.37
N LYS A 34 21.75 -0.78 10.06
CA LYS A 34 22.54 -1.95 10.45
C LYS A 34 23.51 -1.55 11.55
N VAL A 35 23.31 -2.06 12.76
CA VAL A 35 24.25 -1.90 13.88
C VAL A 35 24.61 -3.29 14.40
N GLY A 36 25.82 -3.76 14.06
CA GLY A 36 26.28 -5.10 14.42
C GLY A 36 25.37 -6.20 13.86
N ASN A 37 24.79 -7.03 14.75
CA ASN A 37 23.88 -8.11 14.40
C ASN A 37 22.40 -7.68 14.32
N VAL A 38 22.09 -6.41 14.62
CA VAL A 38 20.73 -5.88 14.62
C VAL A 38 20.47 -5.12 13.33
N GLN A 39 19.45 -5.54 12.60
CA GLN A 39 18.95 -4.88 11.39
C GLN A 39 17.58 -4.30 11.70
N VAL A 40 17.45 -2.97 11.67
CA VAL A 40 16.17 -2.28 11.81
C VAL A 40 15.78 -1.72 10.44
N HIS A 41 14.61 -2.10 9.95
CA HIS A 41 14.05 -1.57 8.71
C HIS A 41 12.87 -0.65 9.04
N PHE A 42 12.97 0.60 8.60
CA PHE A 42 11.89 1.59 8.69
C PHE A 42 11.33 1.86 7.29
N PRO A 43 10.21 1.20 6.93
CA PRO A 43 9.63 1.31 5.60
C PRO A 43 8.74 2.55 5.49
N ILE A 44 9.35 3.74 5.56
CA ILE A 44 8.64 5.03 5.59
C ILE A 44 7.93 5.28 4.26
N VAL A 45 8.63 5.09 3.14
CA VAL A 45 8.09 5.34 1.80
C VAL A 45 6.95 4.36 1.51
N THR A 46 7.15 3.09 1.85
CA THR A 46 6.12 2.04 1.74
C THR A 46 4.86 2.42 2.53
N SER A 47 5.01 2.89 3.78
CA SER A 47 3.88 3.26 4.64
C SER A 47 3.07 4.45 4.09
N ILE A 48 3.75 5.45 3.50
CA ILE A 48 3.10 6.59 2.85
C ILE A 48 2.29 6.14 1.62
N VAL A 49 2.88 5.31 0.77
CA VAL A 49 2.20 4.77 -0.42
C VAL A 49 0.95 3.99 -0.04
N VAL A 50 1.08 3.08 0.93
CA VAL A 50 -0.05 2.30 1.45
C VAL A 50 -1.16 3.20 1.98
N SER A 51 -0.80 4.25 2.74
CA SER A 51 -1.76 5.21 3.29
C SER A 51 -2.55 5.96 2.20
N ILE A 52 -1.87 6.44 1.15
CA ILE A 52 -2.52 7.15 0.04
C ILE A 52 -3.49 6.22 -0.69
N ILE A 53 -3.06 4.99 -1.00
CA ILE A 53 -3.91 3.99 -1.66
C ILE A 53 -5.15 3.71 -0.82
N LEU A 54 -4.95 3.45 0.48
CA LEU A 54 -6.04 3.14 1.38
C LEU A 54 -7.01 4.32 1.51
N THR A 55 -6.49 5.54 1.57
CA THR A 55 -7.30 6.77 1.60
C THR A 55 -8.16 6.92 0.34
N ILE A 56 -7.59 6.68 -0.85
CA ILE A 56 -8.33 6.74 -2.12
C ILE A 56 -9.44 5.68 -2.14
N VAL A 57 -9.12 4.44 -1.75
CA VAL A 57 -10.08 3.33 -1.70
C VAL A 57 -11.22 3.64 -0.72
N LEU A 58 -10.88 4.05 0.51
CA LEU A 58 -11.86 4.39 1.54
C LEU A 58 -12.70 5.61 1.17
N SER A 59 -12.11 6.63 0.57
CA SER A 59 -12.82 7.82 0.10
C SER A 59 -13.82 7.47 -1.01
N PHE A 60 -13.40 6.63 -1.96
CA PHE A 60 -14.28 6.16 -3.03
C PHE A 60 -15.42 5.30 -2.48
N PHE A 61 -15.12 4.41 -1.52
CA PHE A 61 -16.12 3.58 -0.85
C PHE A 61 -17.11 4.42 -0.03
N ALA A 62 -16.62 5.37 0.75
CA ALA A 62 -17.42 6.28 1.57
C ALA A 62 -18.34 7.18 0.71
N ARG A 63 -17.84 7.65 -0.43
CA ARG A 63 -18.63 8.44 -1.39
C ARG A 63 -19.68 7.60 -2.14
N PHE A 64 -19.47 6.29 -2.23
CA PHE A 64 -20.39 5.35 -2.88
C PHE A 64 -21.40 4.72 -1.90
N LEU A 65 -21.11 4.76 -0.60
CA LEU A 65 -22.03 4.34 0.48
C LEU A 65 -23.04 5.41 0.87
N LYS A 66 -22.81 6.66 0.45
CA LYS A 66 -23.76 7.77 0.54
C LYS A 66 -24.67 7.78 -0.69
#